data_AF-A0A2G9P4U9-F1
#
_entry.id   AF-A0A2G9P4U9-F1
#
_cell.length_a   1.000
_cell.length_b   1.000
_cell.length_c   1.000
_cell.angle_alpha   90.00
_cell.angle_beta   90.00
_cell.angle_gamma   90.00
#
_symmetry.space_group_name_H-M   'P 1'
#
loop_
_entity.id
_entity.type
_entity.pdbx_description
1 polymer ?
#
loop_
_entity_poly.entity_id
_entity_poly.type
_entity_poly.pdbx_seq_one_letter_code
_entity_poly.pdbx_strand_id
1 'polypeptide(L)'
;MSKTKKVHSTGRFGSRYGVGIRKRVLKVELQQKQKQNCPDCNHGILKRKASGIYECSKCNKQIAGGAYVPETMTGSLIKKIVSQKKFSSGIEELNEIKEQPFSEKVEQKGEEKKESKKEKLLTKAKSVLGMQTFSKKFDQKHEHKKEEKKEDKK
;
A
#
# COMPACT_ATOMS: atom_id res chain seq x y z
N MET A 1 -16.53 18.86 -31.73
CA MET A 1 -16.06 19.66 -30.57
C MET A 1 -14.84 20.46 -30.99
N SER A 2 -14.92 21.79 -30.91
CA SER A 2 -13.84 22.69 -31.32
C SER A 2 -12.57 22.40 -30.52
N LYS A 3 -11.47 22.14 -31.23
CA LYS A 3 -10.15 21.99 -30.61
C LYS A 3 -9.66 23.39 -30.22
N THR A 4 -9.90 23.80 -28.98
CA THR A 4 -9.31 25.03 -28.43
C THR A 4 -7.80 24.85 -28.24
N LYS A 5 -7.00 25.82 -28.70
CA LYS A 5 -5.52 25.77 -28.66
C LYS A 5 -4.94 25.51 -27.26
N LYS A 6 -5.50 26.15 -26.22
CA LYS A 6 -4.96 26.07 -24.85
C LYS A 6 -5.48 24.87 -24.05
N VAL A 7 -6.79 24.62 -24.08
CA VAL A 7 -7.44 23.66 -23.17
C VAL A 7 -7.81 22.32 -23.82
N HIS A 8 -7.55 22.12 -25.11
CA HIS A 8 -7.76 20.84 -25.81
C HIS A 8 -9.11 20.16 -25.47
N SER A 9 -9.10 18.89 -25.07
CA SER A 9 -10.30 18.09 -24.77
C SER A 9 -11.02 18.52 -23.49
N THR A 10 -10.34 19.23 -22.58
CA THR A 10 -10.92 19.71 -21.33
C THR A 10 -11.66 21.04 -21.49
N GLY A 11 -11.67 21.61 -22.71
CA GLY A 11 -12.55 22.71 -23.09
C GLY A 11 -14.04 22.37 -22.91
N ARG A 12 -14.42 21.09 -22.92
CA ARG A 12 -15.80 20.64 -22.66
C ARG A 12 -16.33 21.08 -21.28
N PHE A 13 -15.43 21.32 -20.33
CA PHE A 13 -15.82 21.67 -18.96
C PHE A 13 -16.19 23.16 -18.83
N GLY A 14 -15.92 23.99 -19.84
CA GLY A 14 -16.18 25.43 -19.79
C GLY A 14 -15.37 26.09 -18.68
N SER A 15 -15.98 27.03 -17.95
CA SER A 15 -15.39 27.73 -16.80
C SER A 15 -15.34 26.90 -15.50
N ARG A 16 -15.95 25.72 -15.47
CA ARG A 16 -16.12 24.91 -14.24
C ARG A 16 -14.84 24.19 -13.79
N TYR A 17 -14.78 23.85 -12.49
CA TYR A 17 -13.74 23.06 -11.81
C TYR A 17 -12.34 23.67 -11.66
N GLY A 18 -12.06 24.83 -12.28
CA GLY A 18 -10.77 25.51 -12.16
C GLY A 18 -9.65 24.91 -13.02
N VAL A 19 -8.51 25.61 -13.09
CA VAL A 19 -7.43 25.30 -14.07
C VAL A 19 -6.62 24.05 -13.68
N GLY A 20 -6.32 23.86 -12.39
CA GLY A 20 -5.46 22.76 -11.94
C GLY A 20 -6.05 21.37 -12.18
N ILE A 21 -7.35 21.20 -11.92
CA ILE A 21 -8.06 19.94 -12.16
C ILE A 21 -8.12 19.65 -13.66
N ARG A 22 -8.50 20.65 -14.48
CA ARG A 22 -8.57 20.51 -15.94
C ARG A 22 -7.21 20.16 -16.56
N LYS A 23 -6.11 20.72 -16.05
CA LYS A 23 -4.74 20.36 -16.49
C LYS A 23 -4.40 18.89 -16.17
N ARG A 24 -4.78 18.38 -14.99
CA ARG A 24 -4.55 16.97 -14.62
C ARG A 24 -5.36 16.02 -15.49
N VAL A 25 -6.66 16.31 -15.68
CA VAL A 25 -7.54 15.51 -16.55
C VAL A 25 -7.03 15.52 -17.99
N LEU A 26 -6.58 16.66 -18.50
CA LEU A 26 -6.00 16.77 -19.84
C LEU A 26 -4.81 15.84 -20.03
N LYS A 27 -3.88 15.78 -19.07
CA LYS A 27 -2.72 14.86 -19.15
C LYS A 27 -3.17 13.41 -19.26
N VAL A 28 -4.12 13.01 -18.43
CA VAL A 28 -4.67 11.64 -18.42
C VAL A 28 -5.39 11.32 -19.74
N GLU A 29 -6.22 12.23 -20.24
CA GLU A 29 -6.98 12.02 -21.49
C GLU A 29 -6.08 11.96 -22.72
N LEU A 30 -5.01 12.76 -22.76
CA LEU A 30 -4.02 12.70 -23.84
C LEU A 30 -3.31 11.35 -23.85
N GLN A 31 -2.86 10.87 -22.69
CA GLN A 31 -2.24 9.56 -22.55
C GLN A 31 -3.21 8.43 -22.94
N GLN A 32 -4.46 8.50 -22.49
CA GLN A 32 -5.49 7.52 -22.79
C GLN A 32 -5.83 7.42 -24.29
N LYS A 33 -5.85 8.56 -24.99
CA LYS A 33 -6.18 8.61 -26.42
C LYS A 33 -4.96 8.38 -27.33
N GLN A 34 -3.77 8.26 -26.74
CA GLN A 34 -2.55 7.98 -27.50
C GLN A 34 -2.68 6.60 -28.14
N LYS A 35 -2.41 6.53 -29.45
CA LYS A 35 -2.38 5.28 -30.19
C LYS A 35 -1.12 4.52 -29.79
N GLN A 36 -1.30 3.30 -29.28
CA GLN A 36 -0.22 2.40 -28.90
C GLN A 36 -0.23 1.16 -29.80
N ASN A 37 0.95 0.60 -30.05
CA ASN A 37 1.08 -0.62 -30.83
C ASN A 37 0.68 -1.83 -29.97
N CYS A 38 -0.02 -2.78 -30.59
CA CYS A 38 -0.39 -4.04 -29.96
C CYS A 38 0.86 -4.91 -29.71
N PRO A 39 1.09 -5.43 -28.49
CA PRO A 39 2.26 -6.27 -28.19
C PRO A 39 2.22 -7.63 -28.90
N ASP A 40 1.04 -8.11 -29.29
CA ASP A 40 0.91 -9.41 -29.95
C ASP A 40 1.21 -9.35 -31.44
N CYS A 41 0.64 -8.37 -32.15
CA CYS A 41 0.69 -8.30 -33.60
C CYS A 41 1.53 -7.16 -34.15
N ASN A 42 2.02 -6.24 -33.29
CA ASN A 42 2.86 -5.05 -33.57
C ASN A 42 2.34 -4.02 -34.60
N HIS A 43 1.37 -4.40 -35.43
CA HIS A 43 0.82 -3.57 -36.51
C HIS A 43 -0.53 -2.97 -36.15
N GLY A 44 -1.18 -3.45 -35.09
CA GLY A 44 -2.52 -3.02 -34.69
C GLY A 44 -2.48 -1.89 -33.67
N ILE A 45 -3.52 -1.05 -33.68
CA ILE A 45 -3.69 0.03 -32.71
C ILE A 45 -4.52 -0.50 -31.55
N LEU A 46 -3.98 -0.40 -30.34
CA LEU A 46 -4.74 -0.65 -29.11
C LEU A 46 -5.69 0.50 -28.84
N LYS A 47 -6.98 0.17 -28.66
CA LYS A 47 -8.03 1.09 -28.24
C LYS A 47 -8.54 0.67 -26.87
N ARG A 48 -8.78 1.62 -25.98
CA ARG A 48 -9.36 1.34 -24.67
C ARG A 48 -10.85 1.04 -24.80
N LYS A 49 -11.30 -0.11 -24.31
CA LYS A 49 -12.73 -0.48 -24.22
C LYS A 49 -13.32 -0.11 -22.86
N ALA A 50 -12.66 -0.50 -21.78
CA ALA A 50 -13.06 -0.22 -20.41
C ALA A 50 -11.85 0.19 -19.56
N SER A 51 -12.06 0.43 -18.25
CA SER A 51 -10.94 0.68 -17.35
C SER A 51 -10.06 -0.55 -17.26
N GLY A 52 -8.77 -0.43 -17.63
CA GLY A 52 -7.83 -1.55 -17.60
C GLY A 52 -7.97 -2.57 -18.74
N ILE A 53 -8.95 -2.41 -19.64
CA ILE A 53 -9.20 -3.34 -20.75
C ILE A 53 -8.99 -2.62 -22.09
N TYR A 54 -8.10 -3.17 -22.89
CA TYR A 54 -7.75 -2.68 -24.22
C TYR A 54 -8.04 -3.74 -25.27
N GLU A 55 -8.41 -3.32 -26.47
CA GLU A 55 -8.61 -4.20 -27.61
C GLU A 55 -7.83 -3.69 -28.82
N CYS A 56 -7.17 -4.61 -29.49
CA CYS A 56 -6.50 -4.33 -30.75
C CYS A 56 -7.49 -4.30 -31.92
N SER A 57 -7.45 -3.26 -32.74
CA SER A 57 -8.34 -3.13 -33.89
C SER A 57 -8.05 -4.08 -35.06
N LYS A 58 -6.90 -4.77 -35.05
CA LYS A 58 -6.49 -5.70 -36.13
C LYS A 58 -6.68 -7.16 -35.75
N CYS A 59 -6.13 -7.57 -34.61
CA CYS A 59 -6.19 -8.97 -34.15
C CYS A 59 -7.37 -9.25 -33.21
N ASN A 60 -8.16 -8.23 -32.83
CA ASN A 60 -9.30 -8.33 -31.90
C ASN A 60 -8.98 -8.94 -30.54
N LYS A 61 -7.69 -9.04 -30.18
CA LYS A 61 -7.26 -9.51 -28.87
C LYS A 61 -7.53 -8.46 -27.81
N GLN A 62 -8.05 -8.91 -26.67
CA GLN A 62 -8.27 -8.10 -25.49
C GLN A 62 -7.12 -8.29 -24.51
N ILE A 63 -6.58 -7.18 -24.02
CA ILE A 63 -5.38 -7.15 -23.18
C ILE A 63 -5.70 -6.35 -21.91
N ALA A 64 -5.24 -6.86 -20.77
CA ALA A 64 -5.29 -6.17 -19.49
C ALA A 64 -4.10 -5.23 -19.32
N GLY A 65 -4.35 -4.04 -18.77
CA GLY A 65 -3.34 -3.00 -18.58
C GLY A 65 -3.70 -2.02 -17.47
N GLY A 66 -3.07 -0.86 -17.46
CA GLY A 66 -3.41 0.22 -16.54
C GLY A 66 -4.77 0.87 -16.88
N ALA A 67 -5.31 1.68 -15.94
CA ALA A 67 -6.61 2.31 -16.15
C ALA A 67 -6.66 3.27 -17.36
N TYR A 68 -5.56 3.98 -17.60
CA TYR A 68 -5.43 5.00 -18.66
C TYR A 68 -4.31 4.70 -19.66
N VAL A 69 -3.32 3.88 -19.32
CA VAL A 69 -2.21 3.49 -20.19
C VAL A 69 -2.12 1.96 -20.23
N PRO A 70 -1.97 1.32 -21.42
CA PRO A 70 -1.94 -0.14 -21.53
C PRO A 70 -0.75 -0.77 -20.79
N GLU A 71 0.41 -0.13 -20.76
CA GLU A 71 1.56 -0.57 -19.99
C GLU A 71 1.93 0.47 -18.92
N THR A 72 1.97 0.04 -17.67
CA THR A 72 2.39 0.88 -16.54
C THR A 72 3.87 0.67 -16.26
N MET A 73 4.51 1.65 -15.60
CA MET A 73 5.91 1.53 -15.19
C MET A 73 6.14 0.27 -14.34
N THR A 74 5.28 0.04 -13.35
CA THR A 74 5.32 -1.15 -12.51
C THR A 74 5.10 -2.43 -13.31
N GLY A 75 4.16 -2.43 -14.27
CA GLY A 75 3.92 -3.58 -15.13
C GLY A 75 5.14 -3.94 -15.98
N SER A 76 5.81 -2.95 -16.57
CA SER A 76 7.04 -3.15 -17.33
C SER A 76 8.19 -3.65 -16.44
N LEU A 77 8.32 -3.13 -15.22
CA LEU A 77 9.32 -3.60 -14.24
C LEU A 77 9.09 -5.07 -13.86
N ILE A 78 7.85 -5.46 -13.56
CA ILE A 78 7.50 -6.85 -13.22
C ILE A 78 7.83 -7.79 -14.39
N LYS A 79 7.48 -7.43 -15.63
CA LYS A 79 7.82 -8.22 -16.81
C LYS A 79 9.33 -8.47 -16.92
N LYS A 80 10.15 -7.45 -16.66
CA LYS A 80 11.62 -7.57 -16.66
C LYS A 80 12.12 -8.47 -15.54
N ILE A 81 11.60 -8.32 -14.33
CA ILE A 81 11.96 -9.14 -13.17
C ILE A 81 11.64 -10.61 -13.43
N VAL A 82 10.43 -10.90 -13.92
CA VAL A 82 9.99 -12.26 -14.28
C VAL A 82 10.84 -12.83 -15.41
N SER A 83 11.12 -12.05 -16.45
CA SER A 83 11.96 -12.47 -17.58
C SER A 83 13.39 -12.83 -17.15
N GLN A 84 13.94 -12.15 -16.15
CA GLN A 84 15.29 -12.42 -15.65
C GLN A 84 15.38 -13.70 -14.81
N LYS A 85 14.25 -14.34 -14.45
CA LYS A 85 14.17 -15.54 -13.60
C LYS A 85 14.86 -15.43 -12.23
N LYS A 86 15.33 -14.24 -11.84
CA LYS A 86 15.98 -13.97 -10.54
C LYS A 86 15.00 -13.89 -9.37
N PHE A 87 13.70 -13.92 -9.65
CA PHE A 87 12.64 -13.79 -8.65
C PHE A 87 12.30 -15.13 -7.98
N SER A 88 12.58 -16.28 -8.62
CA SER A 88 12.08 -17.58 -8.18
C SER A 88 12.60 -18.06 -6.82
N SER A 89 13.78 -17.62 -6.38
CA SER A 89 14.41 -18.15 -5.16
C SER A 89 13.79 -17.65 -3.84
N GLY A 90 12.82 -16.74 -3.86
CA GLY A 90 12.15 -16.24 -2.65
C GLY A 90 10.62 -16.17 -2.73
N ILE A 91 10.03 -16.73 -3.78
CA ILE A 91 8.55 -16.74 -3.96
C ILE A 91 7.91 -17.89 -3.19
N GLU A 92 8.60 -19.03 -3.09
CA GLU A 92 8.10 -20.20 -2.33
C GLU A 92 7.85 -19.83 -0.87
N GLU A 93 8.78 -19.10 -0.25
CA GLU A 93 8.67 -18.61 1.14
C GLU A 93 7.52 -17.61 1.36
N LEU A 94 7.14 -16.83 0.34
CA LEU A 94 6.06 -15.84 0.45
C LEU A 94 4.67 -16.41 0.15
N ASN A 95 4.59 -17.52 -0.59
CA ASN A 95 3.33 -18.23 -0.80
C ASN A 95 2.89 -18.95 0.47
N GLU A 96 3.82 -19.45 1.29
CA GLU A 96 3.52 -20.06 2.59
C GLU A 96 3.01 -19.03 3.63
N ILE A 97 3.49 -17.79 3.58
CA ILE A 97 3.02 -16.71 4.49
C ILE A 97 1.62 -16.21 4.11
N LYS A 98 1.19 -16.39 2.86
CA LYS A 98 -0.12 -15.93 2.38
C LYS A 98 -1.29 -16.82 2.78
N GLU A 99 -1.02 -18.03 3.29
CA GLU A 99 -2.03 -18.89 3.89
C GLU A 99 -2.35 -18.53 5.35
N GLN A 100 -1.67 -17.54 5.95
CA GLN A 100 -2.11 -17.03 7.24
C GLN A 100 -3.28 -16.06 7.05
N PRO A 101 -4.51 -16.43 7.49
CA PRO A 101 -5.72 -15.73 7.12
C PRO A 101 -5.79 -14.32 7.73
N PHE A 102 -6.14 -13.36 6.89
CA PHE A 102 -6.43 -11.95 7.17
C PHE A 102 -7.62 -11.72 8.15
N SER A 103 -8.22 -12.78 8.71
CA SER A 103 -9.39 -12.71 9.59
C SER A 103 -9.09 -12.24 11.01
N GLU A 104 -7.86 -12.31 11.51
CA GLU A 104 -7.58 -11.98 12.93
C GLU A 104 -7.30 -10.49 13.22
N LYS A 105 -7.08 -9.64 12.21
CA LYS A 105 -6.75 -8.21 12.43
C LYS A 105 -7.95 -7.29 12.65
N VAL A 106 -9.18 -7.79 12.60
CA VAL A 106 -10.38 -6.98 12.92
C VAL A 106 -10.70 -7.00 14.42
N GLU A 107 -10.29 -8.04 15.16
CA GLU A 107 -10.66 -8.18 16.59
C GLU A 107 -9.66 -7.48 17.53
N GLN A 108 -8.36 -7.46 17.19
CA GLN A 108 -7.33 -6.90 18.07
C GLN A 108 -7.36 -5.35 18.19
N LYS A 109 -7.97 -4.64 17.24
CA LYS A 109 -8.16 -3.17 17.38
C LYS A 109 -9.25 -2.79 18.39
N GLY A 110 -10.09 -3.74 18.79
CA GLY A 110 -11.14 -3.54 19.78
C GLY A 110 -10.65 -3.63 21.23
N GLU A 111 -9.62 -4.44 21.49
CA GLU A 111 -9.17 -4.77 22.84
C GLU A 111 -8.09 -3.80 23.36
N GLU A 112 -7.12 -3.41 22.52
CA GLU A 112 -6.08 -2.43 22.91
C GLU A 112 -6.67 -1.05 23.30
N LYS A 113 -7.82 -0.67 22.70
CA LYS A 113 -8.54 0.56 23.07
C LYS A 113 -9.27 0.45 24.40
N LYS A 114 -9.63 -0.75 24.86
CA LYS A 114 -10.30 -0.98 26.15
C LYS A 114 -9.31 -0.99 27.30
N GLU A 115 -8.16 -1.65 27.14
CA GLU A 115 -7.11 -1.68 28.18
C GLU A 115 -6.49 -0.31 28.41
N SER A 116 -6.14 0.42 27.34
CA SER A 116 -5.61 1.78 27.46
C SER A 116 -6.62 2.78 28.07
N LYS A 117 -7.93 2.55 27.93
CA LYS A 117 -8.97 3.33 28.66
C LYS A 117 -9.07 2.92 30.13
N LYS A 118 -8.96 1.62 30.43
CA LYS A 118 -9.06 1.08 31.80
C LYS A 118 -7.89 1.53 32.67
N GLU A 119 -6.66 1.52 32.14
CA GLU A 119 -5.48 2.03 32.84
C GLU A 119 -5.55 3.54 33.09
N LYS A 120 -6.06 4.32 32.13
CA LYS A 120 -6.26 5.77 32.30
C LYS A 120 -7.36 6.10 33.32
N LEU A 121 -8.38 5.26 33.44
CA LEU A 121 -9.41 5.37 34.48
C LEU A 121 -8.88 4.97 35.88
N LEU A 122 -8.06 3.92 35.96
CA LEU A 122 -7.44 3.45 37.21
C LEU A 122 -6.39 4.42 37.76
N THR A 123 -5.57 5.01 36.89
CA THR A 123 -4.60 6.06 37.28
C THR A 123 -5.29 7.33 37.75
N LYS A 124 -6.38 7.74 37.08
CA LYS A 124 -7.21 8.87 37.51
C LYS A 124 -7.94 8.61 38.84
N ALA A 125 -8.42 7.38 39.08
CA ALA A 125 -9.02 7.01 40.36
C ALA A 125 -7.99 6.99 41.51
N LYS A 126 -6.77 6.50 41.26
CA LYS A 126 -5.66 6.50 42.23
C LYS A 126 -5.16 7.91 42.56
N SER A 127 -5.21 8.85 41.61
CA SER A 127 -4.84 10.25 41.87
C SER A 127 -5.91 11.02 42.65
N VAL A 128 -7.19 10.65 42.51
CA VAL A 128 -8.32 11.27 43.24
C VAL A 128 -8.40 10.76 44.70
N LEU A 129 -7.95 9.53 44.97
CA LEU A 129 -8.02 8.91 46.30
C LEU A 129 -6.76 9.05 47.16
N GLY A 130 -5.75 9.83 46.74
CA GLY A 130 -4.66 10.27 47.62
C GLY A 130 -4.00 9.17 48.47
N MET A 131 -3.61 8.04 47.88
CA MET A 131 -2.86 6.99 48.60
C MET A 131 -1.38 7.03 48.21
N GLN A 132 -0.57 7.61 49.09
CA GLN A 132 0.89 7.48 49.06
C GLN A 132 1.26 6.04 49.42
N THR A 133 1.75 5.25 48.48
CA THR A 133 2.26 3.90 48.79
C THR A 133 3.73 3.97 49.21
N PHE A 134 3.87 3.98 50.52
CA PHE A 134 4.96 3.40 51.31
C PHE A 134 5.41 2.02 50.77
N SER A 135 6.68 1.66 51.00
CA SER A 135 7.35 0.38 50.69
C SER A 135 8.20 0.31 49.40
N LYS A 136 9.25 1.14 49.35
CA LYS A 136 10.53 0.77 48.72
C LYS A 136 11.53 0.48 49.85
N LYS A 137 11.58 -0.76 50.35
CA LYS A 137 12.67 -1.29 51.20
C LYS A 137 12.48 -2.78 51.49
N PHE A 138 12.33 -3.62 50.47
CA PHE A 138 12.46 -5.07 50.68
C PHE A 138 12.95 -5.87 49.46
N ASP A 139 13.67 -5.25 48.51
CA ASP A 139 14.30 -5.99 47.41
C ASP A 139 15.69 -5.40 47.08
N GLN A 140 16.55 -5.29 48.11
CA GLN A 140 17.98 -4.96 47.95
C GLN A 140 18.92 -6.00 48.60
N LYS A 141 18.41 -7.19 48.96
CA LYS A 141 19.21 -8.21 49.66
C LYS A 141 19.38 -9.54 48.92
N HIS A 142 18.89 -9.66 47.68
CA HIS A 142 18.97 -10.91 46.90
C HIS A 142 19.86 -10.86 45.65
N GLU A 143 20.38 -9.69 45.25
CA GLU A 143 21.27 -9.57 44.09
C GLU A 143 22.77 -9.60 44.44
N HIS A 144 23.18 -9.24 45.66
CA HIS A 144 24.59 -9.27 46.07
C HIS A 144 25.16 -10.64 46.46
N LYS A 145 24.35 -11.71 46.54
CA LYS A 145 24.80 -13.05 46.96
C LYS A 145 24.97 -14.06 45.81
N LYS A 146 24.75 -13.63 44.56
CA LYS A 146 24.93 -14.45 43.35
C LYS A 146 26.20 -14.12 42.55
N GLU A 147 26.86 -12.99 42.82
CA GLU A 147 28.09 -12.61 42.12
C GLU A 147 29.36 -13.16 42.78
N GLU A 148 29.39 -13.36 44.10
CA GLU A 148 30.57 -13.93 44.80
C GLU A 148 30.73 -15.47 44.69
N LYS A 149 29.79 -16.20 44.08
CA LYS A 149 29.88 -17.67 43.93
C LYS A 149 30.26 -18.16 42.53
N LYS A 150 30.58 -17.25 41.61
CA LYS A 150 31.06 -17.60 40.25
C LYS A 150 32.57 -17.45 40.05
N GLU A 151 33.31 -16.91 41.02
CA GLU A 151 34.77 -16.79 40.94
C GLU A 151 35.54 -17.95 41.62
N ASP A 152 34.90 -18.79 42.45
CA ASP A 152 35.53 -19.95 43.12
C ASP A 152 35.32 -21.31 42.40
N LYS A 153 35.23 -21.31 41.07
CA LYS A 153 35.18 -22.55 40.26
C LYS A 153 36.11 -22.49 39.05
N LYS A 154 37.36 -22.13 39.32
CA LYS A 154 38.51 -22.38 38.45
C LYS A 154 39.53 -23.20 39.21
#